data_AF-A0A4Z0GZZ6-F1
#
_entry.id   AF-A0A4Z0GZZ6-F1
#
_cell.length_a   1.000
_cell.length_b   1.000
_cell.length_c   1.000
_cell.angle_alpha   90.00
_cell.angle_beta   90.00
_cell.angle_gamma   90.00
#
_symmetry.space_group_name_H-M   'P 1'
#
loop_
_entity.id
_entity.type
_entity.pdbx_description
1 polymer ?
#
loop_
_entity_poly.entity_id
_entity_poly.type
_entity_poly.pdbx_seq_one_letter_code
_entity_poly.pdbx_strand_id
1 'polypeptide(L)'
;MDNVLYFLAFLLIGGSWFWSFYAGKEGLSSAIPVLIAIVVPFIFLLVGMNVALHSGVQRSGFVWGYLFYAVLANSLVVLVTVIVASLKKNSRE
;
A
#
# COMPACT_ATOMS: atom_id res chain seq x y z
N MET A 1 20.84 2.87 -4.10
CA MET A 1 19.80 2.13 -3.35
C MET A 1 18.46 2.87 -3.36
N ASP A 2 18.45 4.19 -3.18
CA ASP A 2 17.22 4.99 -3.09
C ASP A 2 16.30 4.91 -4.33
N ASN A 3 16.84 4.75 -5.54
CA ASN A 3 16.02 4.66 -6.76
C ASN A 3 15.19 3.37 -6.85
N VAL A 4 15.73 2.23 -6.40
CA VAL A 4 14.99 0.95 -6.35
C VAL A 4 13.84 1.04 -5.34
N LEU A 5 14.06 1.83 -4.30
CA LEU A 5 13.17 2.12 -3.19
C LEU A 5 11.95 2.92 -3.64
N TYR A 6 12.16 4.03 -4.35
CA TYR A 6 11.08 4.80 -4.98
C TYR A 6 10.31 3.96 -6.00
N PHE A 7 11.01 3.11 -6.75
CA PHE A 7 10.37 2.20 -7.71
C PHE A 7 9.47 1.16 -7.03
N LEU A 8 9.94 0.57 -5.91
CA LEU A 8 9.15 -0.40 -5.14
C LEU A 8 7.90 0.27 -4.54
N ALA A 9 8.05 1.46 -3.97
CA ALA A 9 6.93 2.24 -3.45
C ALA A 9 5.92 2.59 -4.56
N PHE A 10 6.40 3.00 -5.74
CA PHE A 10 5.57 3.27 -6.89
C PHE A 10 4.78 2.05 -7.36
N LEU A 11 5.43 0.88 -7.45
CA LEU A 11 4.76 -0.38 -7.80
C LEU A 11 3.69 -0.78 -6.79
N LEU A 12 3.94 -0.59 -5.49
CA LEU A 12 2.98 -0.94 -4.45
C LEU A 12 1.79 0.01 -4.44
N ILE A 13 2.05 1.32 -4.55
CA ILE A 13 1.00 2.33 -4.66
C ILE A 13 0.19 2.06 -5.94
N GLY A 14 0.81 2.10 -7.12
CA GLY A 14 0.13 1.90 -8.40
C GLY A 14 -0.56 0.54 -8.52
N GLY A 15 0.09 -0.53 -8.06
CA GLY A 15 -0.46 -1.89 -8.05
C GLY A 15 -1.67 -2.04 -7.14
N SER A 16 -1.65 -1.42 -5.95
CA SER A 16 -2.80 -1.44 -5.03
C SER A 16 -4.04 -0.79 -5.65
N TRP A 17 -3.87 0.34 -6.35
CA TRP A 17 -4.95 1.02 -7.07
C TRP A 17 -5.44 0.22 -8.27
N PHE A 18 -4.52 -0.29 -9.10
CA PHE A 18 -4.87 -1.11 -10.26
C PHE A 18 -5.69 -2.34 -9.83
N TRP A 19 -5.24 -3.03 -8.78
CA TRP A 19 -5.95 -4.19 -8.25
C TRP A 19 -7.30 -3.82 -7.64
N SER A 20 -7.36 -2.74 -6.85
CA SER A 20 -8.61 -2.28 -6.25
C SER A 20 -9.65 -1.91 -7.32
N PHE A 21 -9.22 -1.33 -8.44
CA PHE A 21 -10.10 -1.02 -9.57
C PHE A 21 -10.54 -2.27 -10.32
N TYR A 22 -9.61 -3.19 -10.59
CA TYR A 22 -9.91 -4.47 -11.23
C TYR A 22 -10.89 -5.31 -10.40
N ALA A 23 -10.65 -5.45 -9.09
CA ALA A 23 -11.53 -6.16 -8.18
C ALA A 23 -12.93 -5.54 -8.12
N GLY A 24 -13.03 -4.21 -8.14
CA GLY A 24 -14.30 -3.49 -8.21
C GLY A 24 -15.08 -3.76 -9.51
N LYS A 25 -14.39 -3.93 -10.65
CA LYS A 25 -15.01 -4.21 -11.95
C LYS A 25 -15.51 -5.65 -12.07
N GLU A 26 -14.74 -6.61 -11.57
CA GLU A 26 -15.05 -8.04 -11.62
C GLU A 26 -16.03 -8.48 -10.51
N GLY A 27 -16.43 -7.57 -9.61
CA GLY A 27 -17.28 -7.90 -8.47
C GLY A 27 -16.62 -8.84 -7.46
N LEU A 28 -15.28 -8.93 -7.50
CA LEU A 28 -14.48 -9.73 -6.58
C LEU A 28 -14.62 -9.20 -5.15
N SER A 29 -14.56 -10.12 -4.19
CA SER A 29 -14.69 -9.80 -2.76
C SER A 29 -13.73 -8.68 -2.34
N SER A 30 -14.27 -7.70 -1.62
CA SER A 30 -13.53 -6.57 -1.05
C SER A 30 -12.48 -6.99 -0.02
N ALA A 31 -12.47 -8.26 0.41
CA ALA A 31 -11.48 -8.80 1.32
C ALA A 31 -10.04 -8.73 0.79
N ILE A 32 -9.81 -8.96 -0.51
CA ILE A 32 -8.44 -8.99 -1.07
C ILE A 32 -7.83 -7.57 -1.11
N PRO A 33 -8.51 -6.54 -1.64
CA PRO A 33 -8.02 -5.15 -1.56
C PRO A 33 -7.77 -4.67 -0.13
N VAL A 34 -8.62 -5.07 0.83
CA VAL A 34 -8.45 -4.76 2.26
C VAL A 34 -7.18 -5.44 2.80
N LEU A 35 -6.96 -6.70 2.45
CA LEU A 35 -5.78 -7.45 2.87
C LEU A 35 -4.50 -6.82 2.30
N ILE A 36 -4.52 -6.41 1.03
CA ILE A 36 -3.40 -5.69 0.39
C ILE A 36 -3.15 -4.35 1.10
N ALA A 37 -4.20 -3.58 1.38
CA ALA A 37 -4.08 -2.31 2.09
C ALA A 37 -3.41 -2.48 3.47
N ILE A 38 -3.75 -3.54 4.21
CA ILE A 38 -3.17 -3.79 5.53
C ILE A 38 -1.75 -4.35 5.41
N VAL A 39 -1.50 -5.34 4.55
CA VAL A 39 -0.24 -6.10 4.51
C VAL A 39 0.91 -5.32 3.87
N VAL A 40 0.62 -4.53 2.82
CA VAL A 40 1.65 -3.81 2.05
C VAL A 40 2.50 -2.84 2.89
N PRO A 41 1.92 -1.99 3.77
CA PRO A 41 2.69 -1.13 4.67
C PRO A 41 3.63 -1.90 5.60
N PHE A 42 3.21 -3.05 6.14
CA PHE A 42 4.03 -3.85 7.05
C PHE A 42 5.21 -4.50 6.32
N ILE A 43 5.00 -5.03 5.11
CA ILE A 43 6.09 -5.55 4.29
C ILE A 43 7.08 -4.43 3.96
N PHE A 44 6.58 -3.24 3.64
CA PHE A 44 7.43 -2.08 3.34
C PHE A 44 8.26 -1.64 4.55
N LEU A 45 7.66 -1.65 5.75
CA LEU A 45 8.36 -1.38 7.01
C LEU A 45 9.46 -2.41 7.28
N LEU A 46 9.16 -3.70 7.14
CA LEU A 46 10.09 -4.81 7.39
C LEU A 46 11.31 -4.78 6.46
N VAL A 47 11.07 -4.60 5.16
CA VAL A 47 12.15 -4.45 4.17
C VAL A 47 12.94 -3.17 4.46
N GLY A 48 12.24 -2.10 4.83
CA GLY A 48 12.86 -0.82 5.11
C GLY A 48 13.78 -0.78 6.31
N MET A 49 13.34 -1.38 7.41
CA MET A 49 14.17 -1.54 8.60
C MET A 49 15.42 -2.37 8.31
N ASN A 50 15.28 -3.49 7.58
CA ASN A 50 16.42 -4.32 7.23
C ASN A 50 17.44 -3.57 6.38
N VAL A 51 17.00 -2.81 5.37
CA VAL A 51 17.91 -2.04 4.51
C VAL A 51 18.53 -0.85 5.24
N ALA A 52 17.77 -0.15 6.10
CA ALA A 52 18.29 0.93 6.92
C ALA A 52 19.37 0.44 7.90
N LEU A 53 19.15 -0.73 8.53
CA LEU A 53 20.12 -1.37 9.41
C LEU A 53 21.41 -1.78 8.65
N HIS A 54 21.27 -2.32 7.44
CA HIS A 54 22.43 -2.75 6.65
C HIS A 54 23.21 -1.60 6.00
N SER A 55 22.56 -0.47 5.74
CA SER A 55 23.22 0.66 5.08
C SER A 55 24.00 1.55 6.05
N GLY A 56 23.68 1.57 7.35
CA GLY A 56 24.38 2.38 8.35
C GLY A 56 24.27 3.89 8.14
N VAL A 57 23.54 4.34 7.10
CA VAL A 57 23.39 5.75 6.74
C VAL A 57 22.08 6.28 7.31
N GLN A 58 22.18 7.25 8.22
CA GLN A 58 21.03 7.88 8.89
C GLN A 58 20.00 8.45 7.89
N ARG A 59 20.46 8.98 6.75
CA ARG A 59 19.62 9.46 5.64
C ARG A 59 18.70 8.38 5.07
N SER A 60 19.17 7.13 4.98
CA SER A 60 18.36 6.01 4.48
C SER A 60 17.20 5.73 5.43
N GLY A 61 17.44 5.76 6.75
CA GLY A 61 16.39 5.60 7.77
C GLY A 61 15.28 6.63 7.66
N PHE A 62 15.60 7.90 7.41
CA PHE A 62 14.60 8.95 7.19
C PHE A 62 13.78 8.73 5.92
N VAL A 63 14.42 8.34 4.81
CA VAL A 63 13.73 8.03 3.54
C VAL A 63 12.75 6.87 3.71
N TRP A 64 13.16 5.82 4.44
CA TRP A 64 12.28 4.68 4.76
C TRP A 64 11.10 5.08 5.63
N GLY A 65 11.30 5.93 6.64
CA GLY A 65 10.22 6.46 7.46
C GLY A 65 9.19 7.22 6.62
N TYR A 66 9.64 8.14 5.76
CA TYR A 66 8.76 8.91 4.88
C TYR A 66 7.98 8.02 3.90
N LEU A 67 8.66 7.06 3.26
CA LEU A 67 8.00 6.15 2.33
C LEU A 67 7.02 5.21 3.04
N PHE A 68 7.33 4.77 4.26
CA PHE A 68 6.38 4.02 5.08
C PHE A 68 5.10 4.82 5.33
N TYR A 69 5.21 6.08 5.78
CA TYR A 69 4.04 6.93 6.00
C TYR A 69 3.25 7.17 4.71
N ALA A 70 3.93 7.35 3.57
CA ALA A 70 3.28 7.51 2.27
C ALA A 70 2.51 6.25 1.85
N VAL A 71 3.11 5.06 1.98
CA VAL A 71 2.46 3.78 1.67
C VAL A 71 1.31 3.51 2.63
N LEU A 72 1.46 3.81 3.93
CA LEU A 72 0.41 3.67 4.93
C LEU A 72 -0.78 4.59 4.63
N ALA A 73 -0.52 5.86 4.31
CA ALA A 73 -1.57 6.81 3.92
C ALA A 73 -2.31 6.33 2.65
N ASN A 74 -1.58 5.86 1.64
CA ASN A 74 -2.17 5.26 0.45
C ASN A 74 -3.07 4.07 0.79
N SER A 75 -2.60 3.15 1.63
CA SER A 75 -3.37 2.00 2.08
C SER A 75 -4.67 2.38 2.79
N LEU A 76 -4.65 3.42 3.64
CA LEU A 76 -5.87 3.93 4.29
C LEU A 76 -6.87 4.47 3.26
N VAL A 77 -6.39 5.19 2.24
CA VAL A 77 -7.25 5.70 1.16
C VAL A 77 -7.87 4.55 0.36
N VAL A 78 -7.09 3.52 0.02
CA VAL A 78 -7.60 2.31 -0.66
C VAL A 78 -8.64 1.61 0.21
N LEU A 79 -8.39 1.45 1.50
CA LEU A 79 -9.33 0.86 2.45
C LEU A 79 -10.66 1.62 2.50
N VAL A 80 -10.62 2.94 2.68
CA VAL A 80 -11.83 3.78 2.70
C VAL A 80 -12.57 3.67 1.37
N THR A 81 -11.85 3.69 0.24
CA THR A 81 -12.45 3.57 -1.10
C THR A 81 -13.18 2.23 -1.26
N VAL A 82 -12.57 1.13 -0.81
CA VAL A 82 -13.16 -0.22 -0.86
C VAL A 82 -14.38 -0.33 0.06
N ILE A 83 -14.32 0.25 1.27
CA ILE A 83 -15.45 0.26 2.21
C ILE A 83 -16.62 1.05 1.61
N VAL A 84 -16.37 2.27 1.12
CA VAL A 84 -17.41 3.10 0.49
C VAL A 84 -18.01 2.42 -0.75
N ALA A 85 -17.17 1.79 -1.58
CA ALA A 85 -17.64 1.03 -2.74
C ALA A 85 -18.51 -0.16 -2.33
N SER A 86 -18.09 -0.90 -1.30
CA SER A 86 -18.86 -2.04 -0.76
C SER A 86 -20.21 -1.61 -0.20
N LEU A 87 -20.25 -0.52 0.58
CA LEU A 87 -21.48 0.03 1.16
C LEU A 87 -22.46 0.51 0.07
N LYS A 88 -21.97 1.19 -0.97
CA LYS A 88 -22.80 1.60 -2.12
C LYS A 88 -23.38 0.43 -2.89
N LYS A 89 -22.63 -0.67 -3.04
CA LYS A 89 -23.11 -1.87 -3.72
C LYS A 89 -24.23 -2.54 -2.92
N ASN A 90 -24.04 -2.71 -1.62
CA ASN A 90 -25.02 -3.34 -0.72
C ASN A 90 -26.31 -2.51 -0.53
N SER A 91 -26.30 -1.21 -0.87
CA SER A 91 -27.48 -0.34 -0.84
C SER A 91 -28.31 -0.37 -2.13
N ARG A 92 -27.81 -0.99 -3.20
CA ARG A 92 -28.49 -1.08 -4.52
C ARG A 92 -29.13 -2.45 -4.78
N GLU A 93 -28.83 -3.44 -3.94
CA GLU A 93 -29.49 -4.75 -3.88
C GLU A 93 -30.63 -4.69 -2.85
#